data_AF-A0AA89T775-F1
#
_entry.id   AF-A0AA89T775-F1
#
_cell.length_a   1.000
_cell.length_b   1.000
_cell.length_c   1.000
_cell.angle_alpha   90.00
_cell.angle_beta   90.00
_cell.angle_gamma   90.00
#
_symmetry.space_group_name_H-M   'P 1'
#
loop_
_entity.id
_entity.type
_entity.pdbx_description
1 polymer ?
#
loop_
_entity_poly.entity_id
_entity_poly.type
_entity_poly.pdbx_seq_one_letter_code
_entity_poly.pdbx_strand_id
1 'polypeptide(L)'
;MLLALLAYFVTFSSFYESWFPYYYEDYLSYFFMVGIGVVLAAPFVITLVVESKNEESYFSKYVSSAIKVHVFIMALSVLTFTYMMANGILINGSGVYQVVPASE
;
A
#
# COMPACT_ATOMS: atom_id res chain seq x y z
N MET A 1 -6.01 9.48 6.98
CA MET A 1 -4.86 9.82 6.12
C MET A 1 -3.52 9.33 6.66
N LEU A 2 -2.98 9.92 7.75
CA LEU A 2 -1.64 9.55 8.27
C LEU A 2 -1.50 8.04 8.53
N LEU A 3 -2.49 7.42 9.17
CA LEU A 3 -2.48 5.97 9.44
C LEU A 3 -2.47 5.12 8.17
N ALA A 4 -3.15 5.55 7.11
CA ALA A 4 -3.16 4.82 5.83
C ALA A 4 -1.80 4.96 5.11
N LEU A 5 -1.17 6.13 5.19
CA LEU A 5 0.18 6.34 4.67
C LEU A 5 1.21 5.50 5.44
N LEU A 6 1.11 5.46 6.77
CA LEU A 6 1.98 4.63 7.61
C LEU A 6 1.78 3.14 7.32
N ALA A 7 0.53 2.68 7.22
CA ALA A 7 0.23 1.29 6.87
C ALA A 7 0.80 0.93 5.48
N TYR A 8 0.59 1.79 4.48
CA TYR A 8 1.17 1.60 3.15
C TYR A 8 2.71 1.58 3.20
N PHE A 9 3.33 2.52 3.91
CA PHE A 9 4.78 2.58 4.06
C PHE A 9 5.37 1.32 4.67
N VAL A 10 4.78 0.84 5.77
CA VAL A 10 5.22 -0.38 6.44
C VAL A 10 5.07 -1.58 5.51
N THR A 11 3.90 -1.80 4.92
CA THR A 11 3.68 -2.95 4.04
C THR A 11 4.58 -2.90 2.81
N PHE A 12 4.76 -1.74 2.17
CA PHE A 12 5.66 -1.62 1.03
C PHE A 12 7.12 -1.88 1.42
N SER A 13 7.60 -1.24 2.48
CA SER A 13 9.00 -1.39 2.92
C SER A 13 9.34 -2.81 3.37
N SER A 14 8.36 -3.54 3.92
CA SER A 14 8.57 -4.93 4.35
C SER A 14 8.58 -5.94 3.21
N PHE A 15 7.97 -5.62 2.05
CA PHE A 15 7.68 -6.63 1.03
C PHE A 15 8.00 -6.24 -0.41
N TYR A 16 8.58 -5.05 -0.67
CA TYR A 16 8.86 -4.60 -2.03
C TYR A 16 9.73 -5.60 -2.81
N GLU A 17 10.71 -6.24 -2.15
CA GLU A 17 11.59 -7.24 -2.77
C GLU A 17 10.84 -8.50 -3.25
N SER A 18 9.68 -8.76 -2.66
CA SER A 18 8.83 -9.90 -3.04
C SER A 18 7.84 -9.58 -4.15
N TRP A 19 7.54 -8.30 -4.36
CA TRP A 19 6.62 -7.86 -5.40
C TRP A 19 7.33 -7.45 -6.69
N PHE A 20 8.54 -6.90 -6.55
CA PHE A 20 9.32 -6.37 -7.66
C PHE A 20 10.59 -7.19 -7.86
N PRO A 21 10.77 -7.79 -9.05
CA PRO A 21 12.04 -8.39 -9.44
C PRO A 21 13.22 -7.41 -9.34
N TYR A 22 14.44 -7.93 -9.15
CA TYR A 22 15.65 -7.13 -8.94
C TYR A 22 15.92 -6.09 -10.03
N TYR A 23 15.55 -6.36 -11.29
CA TYR A 23 15.78 -5.45 -12.40
C TYR A 23 14.86 -4.21 -12.38
N TYR A 24 13.96 -4.10 -11.39
CA TYR A 24 13.16 -2.91 -11.12
C TYR A 24 13.66 -2.06 -9.95
N GLU A 25 14.84 -2.36 -9.40
CA GLU A 25 15.39 -1.67 -8.22
C GLU A 25 15.45 -0.14 -8.41
N ASP A 26 15.90 0.31 -9.59
CA ASP A 26 15.94 1.73 -9.97
C ASP A 26 14.56 2.41 -9.98
N TYR A 27 13.49 1.62 -10.10
CA TYR A 27 12.11 2.09 -10.18
C TYR A 27 11.35 2.04 -8.84
N LEU A 28 11.93 1.42 -7.80
CA LEU A 28 11.25 1.20 -6.52
C LEU A 28 10.74 2.50 -5.88
N SER A 29 11.55 3.56 -5.94
CA SER A 29 11.18 4.88 -5.43
C SER A 29 9.97 5.46 -6.17
N TYR A 30 9.86 5.24 -7.48
CA TYR A 30 8.72 5.67 -8.27
C TYR A 30 7.46 4.87 -7.93
N PHE A 31 7.55 3.55 -7.78
CA PHE A 31 6.40 2.75 -7.34
C PHE A 31 5.89 3.18 -5.96
N PHE A 32 6.81 3.44 -5.04
CA PHE A 32 6.47 3.96 -3.72
C PHE A 32 5.77 5.33 -3.79
N MET A 33 6.31 6.26 -4.56
CA MET A 33 5.73 7.59 -4.74
C MET A 33 4.36 7.54 -5.43
N VAL A 34 4.17 6.68 -6.42
CA VAL A 34 2.87 6.48 -7.08
C VAL A 34 1.85 5.97 -6.07
N GLY A 35 2.21 5.02 -5.21
CA GLY A 35 1.32 4.55 -4.15
C GLY A 35 0.93 5.66 -3.16
N ILE A 36 1.88 6.49 -2.72
CA ILE A 36 1.56 7.70 -1.91
C ILE A 36 0.59 8.60 -2.67
N GLY A 37 0.86 8.87 -3.94
CA GLY A 37 0.00 9.67 -4.81
C GLY A 37 -1.43 9.13 -4.85
N VAL A 38 -1.60 7.82 -4.98
CA VAL A 38 -2.92 7.16 -4.95
C VAL A 38 -3.59 7.33 -3.58
N VAL A 39 -2.89 7.12 -2.46
CA VAL A 39 -3.45 7.28 -1.11
C VAL A 39 -3.98 8.70 -0.87
N LEU A 40 -3.28 9.70 -1.41
CA LEU A 40 -3.64 11.12 -1.27
C LEU A 40 -4.73 11.55 -2.26
N ALA A 41 -4.66 11.11 -3.52
CA ALA A 41 -5.55 11.56 -4.58
C ALA A 41 -6.88 10.79 -4.63
N ALA A 42 -6.90 9.51 -4.22
CA ALA A 42 -8.09 8.67 -4.32
C ALA A 42 -9.35 9.24 -3.66
N PRO A 43 -9.30 9.88 -2.47
CA PRO A 43 -10.47 10.55 -1.89
C PRO A 43 -11.07 11.62 -2.79
N PHE A 44 -10.24 12.42 -3.46
CA PHE A 44 -10.69 13.49 -4.36
C PHE A 44 -11.35 12.90 -5.60
N VAL A 45 -10.69 11.93 -6.24
CA VAL A 45 -11.20 11.26 -7.44
C VAL A 45 -12.55 10.59 -7.12
N ILE A 46 -12.65 9.88 -6.00
CA ILE A 46 -13.89 9.22 -5.58
C ILE A 46 -14.99 10.24 -5.28
N THR A 47 -14.66 11.35 -4.63
CA THR A 47 -15.66 12.40 -4.36
C THR A 47 -16.20 13.03 -5.65
N LEU A 48 -15.36 13.23 -6.66
CA LEU A 48 -15.75 13.77 -7.96
C LEU A 48 -16.55 12.76 -8.80
N VAL A 49 -16.18 11.48 -8.76
CA VAL A 49 -16.88 10.42 -9.53
C VAL A 49 -18.21 10.05 -8.88
N VAL A 50 -18.28 10.04 -7.54
CA VAL A 50 -19.49 9.77 -6.77
C VAL A 50 -20.32 11.04 -6.63
N GLU A 51 -20.46 11.84 -7.70
CA GLU A 51 -21.43 12.94 -7.79
C GLU A 51 -22.85 12.38 -7.64
N SER A 52 -23.20 12.12 -6.39
CA SER A 52 -24.49 11.65 -5.98
C SER A 52 -25.31 12.87 -5.63
N LYS A 53 -26.39 13.04 -6.39
CA LYS A 53 -27.79 13.36 -6.10
C LYS A 53 -28.23 13.93 -4.72
N ASN A 54 -27.36 13.97 -3.71
CA ASN A 54 -27.60 14.58 -2.41
C ASN A 54 -27.12 16.03 -2.38
N GLU A 55 -27.92 16.90 -1.75
CA GLU A 55 -27.64 18.33 -1.51
C GLU A 55 -26.51 18.58 -0.48
N GLU A 56 -25.78 17.54 -0.06
CA GLU A 56 -24.67 17.69 0.88
C GLU A 56 -23.54 18.55 0.30
N SER A 57 -22.94 19.39 1.17
CA SER A 57 -21.73 20.15 0.86
C SER A 57 -20.60 19.23 0.39
N TYR A 58 -19.84 19.68 -0.62
CA TYR A 58 -18.68 18.97 -1.15
C TYR A 58 -17.70 18.54 -0.04
N PHE A 59 -17.52 19.37 0.99
CA PHE A 59 -16.64 19.05 2.11
C PHE A 59 -17.11 17.81 2.90
N SER A 60 -18.41 17.67 3.13
CA SER A 60 -18.98 16.47 3.80
C SER A 60 -18.72 15.21 3.00
N LYS A 61 -18.99 15.27 1.69
CA LYS A 61 -18.75 14.16 0.75
C LYS A 61 -17.28 13.77 0.69
N TYR A 62 -16.40 14.77 0.67
CA TYR A 62 -14.96 14.57 0.71
C TYR A 62 -14.51 13.87 1.99
N VAL A 63 -14.92 14.35 3.16
CA VAL A 63 -14.54 13.75 4.45
C VAL A 63 -15.03 12.30 4.53
N SER A 64 -16.29 12.04 4.16
CA SER A 64 -16.85 10.68 4.13
C SER A 64 -16.08 9.75 3.18
N SER A 65 -15.76 10.22 1.97
CA SER A 65 -14.98 9.47 1.00
C SER A 65 -13.56 9.23 1.47
N ALA A 66 -12.90 10.24 2.06
CA ALA A 66 -11.55 10.13 2.60
C ALA A 66 -11.47 9.08 3.71
N ILE A 67 -12.43 9.08 4.64
CA ILE A 67 -12.49 8.05 5.69
C ILE A 67 -12.61 6.66 5.08
N LYS A 68 -13.56 6.45 4.15
CA LYS A 68 -13.77 5.14 3.50
C LYS A 68 -12.52 4.67 2.77
N VAL A 69 -11.90 5.53 1.98
CA VAL A 69 -10.68 5.22 1.21
C VAL A 69 -9.52 4.88 2.13
N HIS A 70 -9.25 5.70 3.15
CA HIS A 70 -8.12 5.48 4.04
C HIS A 70 -8.32 4.24 4.92
N VAL A 71 -9.55 3.97 5.37
CA VAL A 71 -9.88 2.72 6.08
C VAL A 71 -9.69 1.52 5.17
N PHE A 72 -10.15 1.59 3.91
CA PHE A 72 -9.96 0.53 2.94
C PHE A 72 -8.47 0.24 2.68
N ILE A 73 -7.65 1.27 2.46
CA ILE A 73 -6.20 1.12 2.25
C ILE A 73 -5.52 0.50 3.46
N MET A 74 -5.90 0.93 4.67
CA MET A 74 -5.38 0.37 5.91
C MET A 74 -5.76 -1.11 6.05
N ALA A 75 -7.02 -1.46 5.81
CA ALA A 75 -7.48 -2.85 5.85
C ALA A 75 -6.75 -3.71 4.80
N LEU A 76 -6.59 -3.20 3.57
CA LEU A 76 -5.84 -3.88 2.52
C LEU A 76 -4.38 -4.09 2.93
N SER A 77 -3.74 -3.07 3.50
CA SER A 77 -2.35 -3.15 3.97
C SER A 77 -2.17 -4.20 5.07
N VAL A 78 -3.12 -4.27 6.02
CA VAL A 78 -3.14 -5.28 7.08
C VAL A 78 -3.35 -6.68 6.49
N LEU A 79 -4.33 -6.84 5.59
CA LEU A 79 -4.61 -8.13 4.94
C LEU A 79 -3.40 -8.63 4.15
N THR A 80 -2.79 -7.75 3.35
CA THR A 80 -1.56 -8.07 2.60
C THR A 80 -0.44 -8.42 3.56
N PHE A 81 -0.23 -7.66 4.63
CA PHE A 81 0.82 -7.95 5.60
C PHE A 81 0.63 -9.32 6.26
N THR A 82 -0.57 -9.62 6.74
CA THR A 82 -0.91 -10.93 7.32
C THR A 82 -0.76 -12.06 6.32
N TYR A 83 -1.20 -11.86 5.07
CA TYR A 83 -1.03 -12.85 4.01
C TYR A 83 0.44 -13.14 3.72
N MET A 84 1.28 -12.11 3.56
CA MET A 84 2.70 -12.26 3.26
C MET A 84 3.45 -12.93 4.42
N MET A 85 3.10 -12.58 5.66
CA MET A 85 3.60 -13.26 6.87
C MET A 85 3.20 -14.74 6.90
N ALA A 86 1.93 -15.06 6.59
CA ALA A 86 1.43 -16.43 6.58
C ALA A 86 2.12 -17.30 5.52
N ASN A 87 2.55 -16.71 4.40
CA ASN A 87 3.33 -17.38 3.36
C ASN A 87 4.85 -17.40 3.66
N GLY A 88 5.27 -16.96 4.85
CA GLY A 88 6.65 -17.02 5.31
C GLY A 88 7.60 -16.11 4.53
N ILE A 89 7.11 -15.11 3.82
CA ILE A 89 7.94 -14.31 2.91
C ILE A 89 9.00 -13.50 3.66
N LEU A 90 8.68 -13.02 4.87
CA LEU A 90 9.63 -12.34 5.76
C LEU A 90 10.65 -13.27 6.44
N ILE A 91 10.40 -14.59 6.48
CA ILE A 91 11.19 -15.55 7.27
C ILE A 91 11.99 -16.50 6.36
N ASN A 92 11.43 -16.90 5.21
CA ASN A 92 11.93 -17.94 4.31
C ASN A 92 11.76 -17.60 2.82
N GLY A 93 11.46 -16.35 2.47
CA GLY A 93 11.16 -15.95 1.08
C GLY A 93 12.37 -16.13 0.15
N SER A 94 12.13 -16.60 -1.08
CA SER A 94 13.15 -16.86 -2.11
C SER A 94 13.90 -15.62 -2.62
N GLY A 95 13.59 -14.43 -2.10
CA GLY A 95 14.29 -13.16 -2.35
C GLY A 95 15.24 -12.74 -1.22
N VAL A 96 15.20 -13.42 -0.06
CA VAL A 96 16.17 -13.19 1.02
C VAL A 96 17.44 -13.94 0.64
N TYR A 97 18.56 -13.23 0.47
CA TYR A 97 19.87 -13.82 0.26
C TYR A 97 20.11 -14.92 1.30
N GLN A 98 20.06 -16.18 0.87
CA GLN A 98 20.44 -17.28 1.74
C GLN A 98 21.97 -17.25 1.86
N VAL A 99 22.46 -17.08 3.08
CA VAL A 99 23.87 -17.33 3.39
C VAL A 99 24.07 -18.84 3.25
N VAL A 100 24.45 -19.28 2.05
CA VAL A 100 24.85 -20.67 1.83
C VAL A 100 26.15 -20.88 2.61
N PRO A 101 26.20 -21.83 3.58
CA PRO A 101 27.46 -22.16 4.22
C PRO A 101 28.45 -22.58 3.14
N ALA A 102 29.68 -22.03 3.19
CA ALA A 102 30.74 -22.50 2.30
C ALA A 102 30.84 -24.01 2.46
N SER A 103 30.60 -24.76 1.38
CA SER A 103 30.72 -26.20 1.37
C SER A 103 32.17 -26.57 1.74
N GLU A 104 32.34 -27.28 2.85
CA GLU A 104 33.60 -27.96 3.21
C GLU A 104 33.86 -29.16 2.29
#